data_AF-A0AAN9JJN9-F1
#
_entry.id   AF-A0AAN9JJN9-F1
#
_cell.length_a   1.000
_cell.length_b   1.000
_cell.length_c   1.000
_cell.angle_alpha   90.00
_cell.angle_beta   90.00
_cell.angle_gamma   90.00
#
_symmetry.space_group_name_H-M   'P 1'
#
loop_
_entity.id
_entity.type
_entity.pdbx_description
1 polymer ?
#
loop_
_entity_poly.entity_id
_entity_poly.type
_entity_poly.pdbx_seq_one_letter_code
_entity_poly.pdbx_strand_id
1 'polypeptide(L)'
;MEMEWLPNGGVKTILGPRSLTRVFEERKGRRMWFNTVVGMYGKELSSAMMADGTEIPEHVVKRCGEIIEEESIQFKWEKGDVLFFDNLALLHGRRPSLPPRKVLVATCKDLVVFVAFFCGSLDVLTLLLGTWVPHSPWGVG
;
A
#
# COMPACT_ATOMS: atom_id res chain seq x y z
N MET A 1 1.16 -19.31 -7.91
CA MET A 1 2.13 -19.01 -6.83
C MET A 1 3.07 -20.17 -6.82
N GLU A 2 4.35 -19.91 -7.01
CA GLU A 2 5.40 -20.92 -6.99
C GLU A 2 6.19 -20.80 -5.69
N MET A 3 6.82 -21.89 -5.27
CA MET A 3 7.60 -21.94 -4.04
C MET A 3 8.90 -22.69 -4.29
N GLU A 4 9.98 -22.16 -3.73
CA GLU A 4 11.33 -22.72 -3.80
C GLU A 4 11.87 -22.90 -2.38
N TRP A 5 12.24 -24.12 -2.01
CA TRP A 5 12.90 -24.40 -0.74
C TRP A 5 14.36 -23.98 -0.81
N LEU A 6 14.81 -23.22 0.19
CA LEU A 6 16.18 -22.75 0.29
C LEU A 6 17.04 -23.72 1.11
N PRO A 7 18.37 -23.80 0.86
CA PRO A 7 19.26 -24.70 1.59
C PRO A 7 19.30 -24.48 3.12
N ASN A 8 18.94 -23.29 3.58
CA ASN A 8 18.86 -22.94 5.00
C ASN A 8 17.52 -23.34 5.66
N GLY A 9 16.65 -24.08 4.96
CA GLY A 9 15.32 -24.46 5.42
C GLY A 9 14.26 -23.36 5.28
N GLY A 10 14.61 -22.20 4.72
CA GLY A 10 13.65 -21.15 4.36
C GLY A 10 12.86 -21.50 3.09
N VAL A 11 11.82 -20.72 2.80
CA VAL A 11 11.06 -20.82 1.56
C VAL A 11 11.01 -19.45 0.87
N LYS A 12 11.30 -19.45 -0.43
CA LYS A 12 11.09 -18.31 -1.31
C LYS A 12 9.77 -18.52 -2.04
N THR A 13 8.90 -17.51 -2.03
CA THR A 13 7.63 -17.55 -2.76
C THR A 13 7.69 -16.61 -3.95
N ILE A 14 7.25 -17.09 -5.11
CA ILE A 14 7.24 -16.34 -6.36
C ILE A 14 5.78 -16.10 -6.76
N LEU A 15 5.45 -14.83 -6.91
CA LEU A 15 4.11 -14.32 -7.15
C LEU A 15 4.13 -13.50 -8.45
N GLY A 16 3.60 -14.04 -9.54
CA GLY A 16 3.55 -13.27 -10.78
C GLY A 16 3.36 -14.10 -12.04
N PRO A 17 3.29 -13.42 -13.21
CA PRO A 17 3.22 -11.96 -13.34
C PRO A 17 1.86 -11.40 -12.89
N ARG A 18 1.83 -10.18 -12.35
CA ARG A 18 0.60 -9.48 -11.90
C ARG A 18 0.59 -8.05 -12.40
N SER A 19 -0.59 -7.58 -12.80
CA SER A 19 -0.80 -6.16 -13.10
C SER A 19 -0.71 -5.32 -11.82
N LEU A 20 -0.04 -4.17 -11.91
CA LEU A 20 0.03 -3.20 -10.80
C LEU A 20 -1.32 -2.56 -10.48
N THR A 21 -2.22 -2.53 -11.47
CA THR A 21 -3.56 -2.00 -11.30
C THR A 21 -4.63 -3.06 -11.50
N ARG A 22 -5.75 -2.89 -10.81
CA ARG A 22 -6.91 -3.77 -10.88
C ARG A 22 -8.20 -2.99 -11.01
N VAL A 23 -9.15 -3.52 -11.78
CA VAL A 23 -10.52 -3.01 -11.83
C VAL A 23 -11.39 -3.98 -11.02
N PHE A 24 -12.19 -3.43 -10.11
CA PHE A 24 -13.15 -4.19 -9.31
C PHE A 24 -14.56 -3.90 -9.84
N GLU A 25 -15.38 -4.94 -10.02
CA GLU A 25 -16.74 -4.80 -10.57
C GLU A 25 -17.60 -3.92 -9.66
N GLU A 26 -17.42 -4.07 -8.35
CA GLU A 26 -18.08 -3.31 -7.29
C GLU A 26 -17.73 -1.81 -7.32
N ARG A 27 -16.74 -1.40 -8.13
CA ARG A 27 -16.16 -0.05 -8.15
C ARG A 27 -16.31 0.68 -9.47
N LYS A 28 -17.45 0.49 -10.14
CA LYS A 28 -17.86 1.24 -11.36
C LYS A 28 -16.76 1.28 -12.43
N GLY A 29 -15.98 0.21 -12.55
CA GLY A 29 -14.90 0.14 -13.55
C GLY A 29 -13.66 0.99 -13.25
N ARG A 30 -13.55 1.60 -12.06
CA ARG A 30 -12.36 2.41 -11.72
C ARG A 30 -11.13 1.53 -11.55
N ARG A 31 -10.02 1.98 -12.13
CA ARG A 31 -8.71 1.33 -12.02
C ARG A 31 -8.04 1.74 -10.72
N MET A 32 -7.73 0.74 -9.89
CA MET A 32 -7.12 0.93 -8.59
C MET A 32 -5.64 0.52 -8.58
N TRP A 33 -4.79 1.29 -7.91
CA TRP A 33 -3.41 0.91 -7.62
C TRP A 33 -3.37 -0.13 -6.49
N PHE A 34 -3.29 -1.42 -6.85
CA PHE A 34 -3.47 -2.54 -5.92
C PHE A 34 -2.22 -3.43 -5.89
N ASN A 35 -1.12 -2.87 -5.41
CA ASN A 35 0.18 -3.54 -5.30
C ASN A 35 1.05 -2.89 -4.21
N THR A 36 2.22 -3.48 -3.92
CA THR A 36 3.16 -3.03 -2.88
C THR A 36 4.55 -2.68 -3.44
N VAL A 37 4.68 -2.39 -4.74
CA VAL A 37 5.99 -2.28 -5.42
C VAL A 37 6.91 -1.23 -4.79
N VAL A 38 6.38 -0.06 -4.41
CA VAL A 38 7.14 1.01 -3.76
C VAL A 38 7.69 0.56 -2.41
N GLY A 39 6.93 -0.24 -1.66
CA GLY A 39 7.36 -0.79 -0.39
C GLY A 39 8.29 -2.00 -0.51
N MET A 40 8.44 -2.59 -1.71
CA MET A 40 9.29 -3.76 -1.99
C MET A 40 10.62 -3.38 -2.65
N TYR A 41 10.67 -2.24 -3.31
CA TYR A 41 11.86 -1.80 -4.04
C TYR A 41 13.09 -1.68 -3.13
N GLY A 42 14.22 -2.22 -3.60
CA GLY A 42 15.49 -2.23 -2.86
C GLY A 42 15.51 -3.14 -1.63
N LYS A 43 14.51 -4.01 -1.43
CA LYS A 43 14.48 -4.97 -0.31
C LYS A 43 14.92 -6.36 -0.74
N GLU A 44 15.84 -6.95 0.02
CA GLU A 44 16.34 -8.31 -0.21
C GLU A 44 15.27 -9.40 0.01
N LEU A 45 14.49 -9.28 1.08
CA LEU A 45 13.54 -10.34 1.48
C LEU A 45 12.21 -10.32 0.70
N SER A 46 11.87 -9.19 0.08
CA SER A 46 10.58 -8.97 -0.56
C SER A 46 10.77 -7.96 -1.69
N SER A 47 11.26 -8.45 -2.82
CA SER A 47 11.55 -7.68 -4.04
C SER A 47 10.51 -7.93 -5.13
N ALA A 48 10.51 -7.07 -6.15
CA ALA A 48 9.68 -7.19 -7.34
C ALA A 48 10.49 -6.87 -8.59
N MET A 49 10.20 -7.55 -9.69
CA MET A 49 10.79 -7.34 -11.01
C MET A 49 9.68 -7.06 -12.04
N MET A 50 10.08 -6.55 -13.20
CA MET A 50 9.19 -6.45 -14.36
C MET A 50 8.76 -7.86 -14.81
N ALA A 51 7.67 -7.93 -15.57
CA ALA A 51 7.11 -9.22 -16.03
C ALA A 51 8.08 -10.02 -16.92
N ASP A 52 9.04 -9.35 -17.55
CA ASP A 52 10.11 -9.94 -18.36
C ASP A 52 11.37 -10.30 -17.54
N GLY A 53 11.33 -10.10 -16.21
CA GLY A 53 12.44 -10.36 -15.30
C GLY A 53 13.46 -9.24 -15.20
N THR A 54 13.28 -8.12 -15.93
CA THR A 54 14.17 -6.95 -15.79
C THR A 54 13.92 -6.20 -14.49
N GLU A 55 14.93 -5.46 -14.04
CA GLU A 55 14.81 -4.58 -12.87
C GLU A 55 13.78 -3.47 -13.12
N ILE A 56 13.05 -3.11 -12.06
CA ILE A 56 12.09 -2.00 -12.13
C ILE A 56 12.90 -0.70 -12.15
N PRO A 57 12.71 0.20 -13.14
CA PRO A 57 13.50 1.43 -13.20
C PRO A 57 13.31 2.30 -11.95
N GLU A 58 14.41 2.73 -11.34
CA GLU A 58 14.41 3.51 -10.09
C GLU A 58 13.53 4.76 -10.18
N HIS A 59 13.62 5.49 -11.29
CA HIS A 59 12.85 6.72 -11.50
C HIS A 59 11.34 6.50 -11.45
N VAL A 60 10.85 5.32 -11.88
CA VAL A 60 9.42 4.96 -11.83
C VAL A 60 8.99 4.78 -10.39
N VAL A 61 9.75 4.01 -9.61
CA VAL A 61 9.44 3.76 -8.19
C VAL A 61 9.50 5.05 -7.40
N LYS A 62 10.52 5.88 -7.64
CA LYS A 62 10.66 7.19 -7.02
C LYS A 62 9.46 8.08 -7.31
N ARG A 63 9.03 8.19 -8.57
CA ARG A 63 7.87 9.01 -8.92
C ARG A 63 6.57 8.48 -8.31
N CYS A 64 6.38 7.16 -8.28
CA CYS A 64 5.25 6.55 -7.58
C CYS A 64 5.27 6.89 -6.09
N GLY A 65 6.44 6.87 -5.45
CA GLY A 65 6.62 7.27 -4.05
C GLY A 65 6.29 8.75 -3.79
N GLU A 66 6.69 9.64 -4.70
CA GLU A 66 6.34 11.06 -4.64
C GLU A 66 4.82 11.29 -4.75
N ILE A 67 4.16 10.64 -5.72
CA ILE A 67 2.69 10.72 -5.88
C ILE A 67 2.00 10.17 -4.63
N ILE A 68 2.51 9.06 -4.09
CA ILE A 68 2.04 8.50 -2.82
C ILE A 68 2.13 9.55 -1.72
N GLU A 69 3.24 10.26 -1.58
CA GLU A 69 3.38 11.30 -0.55
C GLU A 69 2.48 12.52 -0.82
N GLU A 70 2.41 13.00 -2.07
CA GLU A 70 1.60 14.15 -2.51
C GLU A 70 0.09 13.94 -2.25
N GLU A 71 -0.42 12.75 -2.56
CA GLU A 71 -1.85 12.40 -2.48
C GLU A 71 -2.25 11.82 -1.11
N SER A 72 -1.31 11.72 -0.17
CA SER A 72 -1.55 11.17 1.15
C SER A 72 -2.21 12.16 2.08
N ILE A 73 -3.32 11.73 2.70
CA ILE A 73 -3.90 12.46 3.81
C ILE A 73 -3.25 11.99 5.10
N GLN A 74 -2.80 12.94 5.93
CA GLN A 74 -2.24 12.65 7.23
C GLN A 74 -3.29 12.79 8.34
N PHE A 75 -3.82 11.67 8.81
CA PHE A 75 -4.83 11.67 9.88
C PHE A 75 -4.18 11.64 11.26
N LYS A 76 -4.33 12.72 12.03
CA LYS A 76 -3.85 12.81 13.43
C LYS A 76 -4.82 12.08 14.35
N TRP A 77 -4.38 10.99 14.95
CA TRP A 77 -5.23 10.19 15.84
C TRP A 77 -5.45 10.85 17.20
N GLU A 78 -6.70 10.80 17.67
CA GLU A 78 -7.10 11.05 19.04
C GLU A 78 -7.65 9.78 19.69
N LYS A 79 -7.63 9.73 21.03
CA LYS A 79 -8.18 8.59 21.75
C LYS A 79 -9.69 8.54 21.54
N GLY A 80 -10.19 7.38 21.10
CA GLY A 80 -11.60 7.15 20.80
C GLY A 80 -11.94 7.30 19.33
N ASP A 81 -11.02 7.79 18.50
CA ASP A 81 -11.23 7.87 17.05
C ASP A 81 -11.45 6.49 16.44
N VAL A 82 -12.38 6.44 15.49
CA VAL A 82 -12.63 5.28 14.65
C VAL A 82 -12.59 5.71 13.20
N LEU A 83 -11.72 5.06 12.42
CA LEU A 83 -11.58 5.27 11.00
C LEU A 83 -12.04 4.02 10.25
N PHE A 84 -13.00 4.21 9.37
CA PHE A 84 -13.46 3.19 8.43
C PHE A 84 -13.01 3.59 7.04
N PHE A 85 -12.41 2.65 6.31
CA PHE A 85 -12.09 2.90 4.92
C PHE A 85 -12.14 1.64 4.08
N ASP A 86 -12.35 1.85 2.80
CA ASP A 86 -12.39 0.82 1.79
C ASP A 86 -10.98 0.37 1.39
N ASN A 87 -10.69 -0.89 1.65
CA ASN A 87 -9.37 -1.47 1.42
C ASN A 87 -9.10 -1.76 -0.07
N LEU A 88 -10.13 -1.77 -0.91
CA LEU A 88 -9.96 -1.90 -2.36
C LEU A 88 -9.58 -0.57 -3.03
N ALA A 89 -9.93 0.55 -2.39
CA ALA A 89 -9.69 1.88 -2.94
C ALA A 89 -8.57 2.64 -2.25
N LEU A 90 -8.12 2.27 -1.03
CA LEU A 90 -7.06 3.00 -0.34
C LEU A 90 -5.84 2.16 -0.01
N LEU A 91 -4.66 2.76 -0.20
CA LEU A 91 -3.45 2.30 0.49
C LEU A 91 -3.40 2.96 1.86
N HIS A 92 -2.87 2.22 2.83
CA HIS A 92 -2.63 2.74 4.16
C HIS A 92 -1.20 2.46 4.62
N GLY A 93 -0.59 3.45 5.26
CA GLY A 93 0.76 3.37 5.82
C GLY A 93 0.84 4.02 7.19
N ARG A 94 1.96 3.82 7.89
CA ARG A 94 2.18 4.35 9.24
C ARG A 94 3.47 5.15 9.30
N ARG A 95 3.43 6.35 9.89
CA ARG A 95 4.64 7.11 10.24
C ARG A 95 5.30 6.59 11.52
N PRO A 96 6.62 6.76 11.68
CA PRO A 96 7.30 6.55 12.96
C PRO A 96 6.63 7.37 14.08
N SER A 97 6.54 6.79 15.27
CA SER A 97 5.85 7.36 16.44
C SER A 97 6.56 6.91 17.72
N LEU A 98 6.50 7.70 18.79
CA LEU A 98 7.03 7.31 20.10
C LEU A 98 5.96 6.55 20.92
N PRO A 99 6.35 5.57 21.75
CA PRO A 99 5.41 4.95 22.69
C PRO A 99 4.99 5.95 23.80
N PRO A 100 3.81 5.76 24.43
CA PRO A 100 2.84 4.69 24.22
C PRO A 100 1.90 4.97 23.04
N ARG A 101 1.71 3.95 22.19
CA ARG A 101 0.77 3.98 21.05
C ARG A 101 -0.02 2.69 20.98
N LYS A 102 -1.34 2.77 20.89
CA LYS A 102 -2.22 1.60 20.71
C LYS A 102 -3.38 1.91 19.77
N VAL A 103 -3.36 1.26 18.60
CA VAL A 103 -4.44 1.25 17.60
C VAL A 103 -4.87 -0.19 17.37
N LEU A 104 -6.17 -0.47 17.48
CA LEU A 104 -6.76 -1.76 17.16
C LEU A 104 -7.23 -1.77 15.71
N VAL A 105 -7.29 -2.97 15.12
CA VAL A 105 -7.66 -3.17 13.71
C VAL A 105 -8.72 -4.26 13.63
N ALA A 106 -9.74 -4.03 12.80
CA ALA A 106 -10.64 -5.08 12.33
C ALA A 106 -10.70 -5.03 10.80
N THR A 107 -10.84 -6.19 10.18
CA THR A 107 -11.00 -6.31 8.73
C THR A 107 -12.32 -7.01 8.43
N CYS A 108 -13.02 -6.51 7.43
CA CYS A 108 -14.17 -7.14 6.80
C CYS A 108 -13.79 -7.46 5.36
N LYS A 109 -14.70 -8.09 4.61
CA LYS A 109 -14.44 -8.54 3.22
C LYS A 109 -13.71 -7.49 2.37
N ASP A 110 -14.20 -6.24 2.37
CA ASP A 110 -13.65 -5.13 1.57
C ASP A 110 -13.39 -3.85 2.38
N LEU A 111 -13.68 -3.85 3.70
CA LEU A 111 -13.56 -2.70 4.59
C LEU A 111 -12.51 -2.98 5.66
N VAL A 112 -11.69 -1.98 5.98
CA VAL A 112 -10.78 -2.01 7.13
C VAL A 112 -11.22 -0.94 8.13
N VAL A 113 -11.18 -1.30 9.41
CA VAL A 113 -11.56 -0.46 10.53
C VAL A 113 -10.38 -0.31 11.48
N PHE A 114 -9.99 0.91 11.78
CA PHE A 114 -9.00 1.25 12.78
C PHE A 114 -9.66 1.97 13.96
N VAL A 115 -9.31 1.57 15.20
CA VAL A 115 -9.80 2.21 16.43
C VAL A 115 -8.61 2.63 17.30
N ALA A 116 -8.48 3.91 17.62
CA ALA A 116 -7.40 4.41 18.49
C ALA A 116 -7.81 4.42 19.97
N PHE A 117 -6.93 3.90 20.83
CA PHE A 117 -7.15 3.85 22.28
C PHE A 117 -6.16 4.71 23.09
N PHE A 118 -4.93 4.84 22.61
CA PHE A 118 -3.89 5.68 23.22
C PHE A 118 -3.02 6.25 22.11
N CYS A 119 -3.02 7.58 21.97
CA CYS A 119 -2.17 8.30 21.04
C CYS A 119 -1.21 9.20 21.83
N GLY A 120 0.07 8.84 21.85
CA GLY A 120 1.16 9.72 22.26
C GLY A 120 1.83 10.29 21.01
N SER A 121 1.58 11.57 20.72
CA SER A 121 2.06 12.32 19.54
C SER A 121 1.57 11.82 18.18
N LEU A 122 1.44 12.78 17.25
CA LEU A 122 1.05 12.71 15.84
C LEU A 122 1.25 11.34 15.16
N ASP A 123 0.28 10.45 15.35
CA ASP A 123 0.17 9.29 14.49
C ASP A 123 -0.45 9.74 13.18
N VAL A 124 0.16 9.33 12.07
CA VAL A 124 -0.31 9.63 10.72
C VAL A 124 -0.60 8.31 10.05
N LEU A 125 -1.90 8.03 9.86
CA LEU A 125 -2.30 7.07 8.83
C LEU A 125 -2.24 7.80 7.51
N THR A 126 -1.37 7.33 6.62
CA THR A 126 -1.28 7.79 5.24
C THR A 126 -2.38 7.09 4.46
N LEU A 127 -3.50 7.75 4.20
CA LEU A 127 -4.54 7.24 3.32
C LEU A 127 -4.33 7.79 1.91
N LEU A 128 -4.23 6.90 0.93
CA LEU A 128 -4.12 7.26 -0.48
C LEU A 128 -5.38 6.88 -1.21
N LEU A 129 -6.00 7.83 -1.91
CA LEU A 129 -7.02 7.52 -2.92
C LEU A 129 -6.35 6.70 -4.03
N GLY A 130 -6.47 5.38 -3.96
CA GLY A 130 -5.92 4.42 -4.91
C GLY A 130 -6.56 4.49 -6.29
N THR A 131 -7.29 5.55 -6.60
CA THR A 131 -7.91 5.74 -7.89
C THR A 131 -6.88 6.35 -8.83
N TRP A 132 -6.55 5.66 -9.90
CA TRP A 132 -5.78 6.27 -10.98
C TRP A 132 -6.61 7.44 -11.51
N VAL A 133 -6.20 8.67 -11.22
CA VAL A 133 -6.91 9.89 -11.63
C VAL A 133 -6.58 10.13 -13.11
N PRO A 134 -7.54 10.02 -14.04
CA PRO A 134 -7.28 10.30 -15.46
C PRO A 134 -6.92 11.77 -15.72
N HIS A 135 -7.15 12.64 -14.74
CA HIS A 135 -6.90 14.09 -14.78
C HIS A 135 -5.61 14.52 -14.07
N SER A 136 -4.72 13.59 -13.71
CA SER A 136 -3.33 14.01 -13.50
C SER A 136 -2.82 14.57 -14.84
N PRO A 137 -2.10 15.71 -14.87
CA PRO A 137 -1.68 16.34 -16.12
C PRO A 137 -0.72 15.47 -16.97
N TRP A 138 -0.41 14.26 -16.51
CA TRP A 138 0.68 13.43 -17.03
C TRP A 138 0.24 11.98 -17.24
N GLY A 139 -1.00 11.78 -17.70
CA GLY A 139 -1.47 10.47 -18.16
C GLY A 139 -0.55 9.93 -19.27
N VAL A 140 0.34 9.02 -18.91
CA VAL A 140 1.12 8.24 -19.87
C VAL A 140 0.23 7.07 -20.30
N GLY A 141 -0.10 7.06 -21.58
CA GLY A 141 -0.92 6.02 -22.24
C GLY A 141 -0.17 4.71 -22.47
#